data_AF-A0A955MH84-F1
#
_entry.id   AF-A0A955MH84-F1
#
_cell.length_a   1.000
_cell.length_b   1.000
_cell.length_c   1.000
_cell.angle_alpha   90.00
_cell.angle_beta   90.00
_cell.angle_gamma   90.00
#
_symmetry.space_group_name_H-M   'P 1'
#
loop_
_entity.id
_entity.type
_entity.pdbx_description
1 polymer ?
#
loop_
_entity_poly.entity_id
_entity_poly.type
_entity_poly.pdbx_seq_one_letter_code
_entity_poly.pdbx_strand_id
1 'polypeptide(L)'
;TVEPLAEKFEACGWHVVNVDGHDYEDLFKAFKNYDSCEENKPFAIIARTIKGKGISFMENSLNWHHGVPKGELLNVAKESLMNHVN
;
A
#
# COMPACT_ATOMS: atom_id res chain seq x y z
N THR A 1 -3.95 -5.02 19.82
CA THR A 1 -2.88 -4.75 18.82
C THR A 1 -3.32 -5.26 17.47
N VAL A 2 -2.95 -4.57 16.38
CA VAL A 2 -3.28 -4.98 15.00
C VAL A 2 -2.44 -6.18 14.58
N GLU A 3 -1.19 -6.24 15.01
CA GLU A 3 -0.29 -7.37 14.72
C GLU A 3 -0.56 -8.62 15.58
N PRO A 4 -0.23 -9.82 15.08
CA PRO A 4 0.30 -10.06 13.73
C PRO A 4 -0.87 -10.26 12.74
N LEU A 5 -0.92 -9.46 11.67
CA LEU A 5 -2.13 -9.32 10.84
C LEU A 5 -2.37 -10.54 9.95
N ALA A 6 -1.31 -11.12 9.39
CA ALA A 6 -1.41 -12.26 8.48
C ALA A 6 -2.04 -13.48 9.17
N GLU A 7 -1.52 -13.83 10.35
CA GLU A 7 -1.96 -14.97 11.15
C GLU A 7 -3.41 -14.82 11.61
N LYS A 8 -3.88 -13.59 11.84
CA LYS A 8 -5.29 -13.33 12.16
C LYS A 8 -6.20 -13.61 10.96
N PHE A 9 -5.79 -13.25 9.74
CA PHE A 9 -6.52 -13.58 8.53
C PHE A 9 -6.47 -15.08 8.23
N GLU A 10 -5.30 -15.70 8.36
CA GLU A 10 -5.11 -17.15 8.18
C GLU A 10 -5.97 -17.95 9.17
N ALA A 11 -6.04 -17.54 10.44
CA ALA A 11 -6.90 -18.14 11.45
C ALA A 11 -8.40 -18.01 11.12
N CYS A 12 -8.78 -16.97 10.38
CA CYS A 12 -10.11 -16.78 9.81
C CYS A 12 -10.33 -17.54 8.49
N GLY A 13 -9.39 -18.41 8.10
CA GLY A 13 -9.49 -19.21 6.89
C GLY A 13 -9.17 -18.48 5.60
N TRP A 14 -8.41 -17.38 5.65
CA TRP A 14 -7.99 -16.66 4.43
C TRP A 14 -6.68 -17.21 3.87
N HIS A 15 -6.50 -17.12 2.56
CA HIS A 15 -5.19 -17.18 1.94
C HIS A 15 -4.58 -15.78 2.03
N VAL A 16 -3.37 -15.66 2.54
CA VAL A 16 -2.73 -14.35 2.79
C VAL A 16 -1.40 -14.28 2.07
N VAL A 17 -1.17 -13.18 1.36
CA VAL A 17 0.12 -12.85 0.76
C VAL A 17 0.58 -11.48 1.25
N ASN A 18 1.88 -11.35 1.50
CA ASN A 18 2.50 -10.09 1.91
C ASN A 18 3.31 -9.52 0.75
N VAL A 19 3.15 -8.23 0.46
CA VAL A 19 3.84 -7.56 -0.65
C VAL A 19 4.43 -6.22 -0.22
N ASP A 20 5.43 -5.75 -0.97
CA ASP A 20 5.71 -4.32 -1.05
C ASP A 20 4.60 -3.64 -1.86
N GLY A 21 3.85 -2.74 -1.22
CA GLY A 21 2.74 -2.03 -1.85
C GLY A 21 3.15 -0.96 -2.87
N HIS A 22 4.45 -0.70 -3.02
CA HIS A 22 5.00 0.21 -4.03
C HIS A 22 5.77 -0.49 -5.15
N ASP A 23 5.87 -1.82 -5.09
CA ASP A 23 6.46 -2.64 -6.15
C ASP A 23 5.33 -3.20 -7.03
N TYR A 24 5.22 -2.68 -8.25
CA TYR A 24 4.21 -3.14 -9.20
C TYR A 24 4.39 -4.61 -9.58
N GLU A 25 5.63 -5.10 -9.69
CA GLU A 25 5.90 -6.48 -10.03
C GLU A 25 5.44 -7.43 -8.92
N ASP A 26 5.69 -7.07 -7.66
CA ASP A 26 5.23 -7.82 -6.49
C ASP A 26 3.69 -7.87 -6.41
N LEU A 27 3.04 -6.72 -6.65
CA LEU A 27 1.57 -6.64 -6.75
C LEU A 27 1.02 -7.51 -7.88
N PHE A 28 1.61 -7.45 -9.08
CA PHE A 28 1.17 -8.29 -10.20
C PHE A 28 1.34 -9.79 -9.90
N LYS A 29 2.42 -10.18 -9.23
CA LYS A 29 2.61 -11.58 -8.78
C LYS A 29 1.53 -11.99 -7.79
N ALA A 30 1.20 -11.13 -6.81
CA ALA A 30 0.13 -11.41 -5.86
C ALA A 30 -1.26 -11.55 -6.52
N PHE A 31 -1.57 -10.72 -7.52
CA PHE A 31 -2.82 -10.84 -8.27
C PHE A 31 -2.86 -12.13 -9.12
N LYS A 32 -1.75 -12.52 -9.75
CA LYS A 32 -1.68 -13.81 -10.47
C LYS A 32 -1.80 -15.00 -9.53
N ASN A 33 -1.25 -14.91 -8.31
CA ASN A 33 -1.40 -15.96 -7.32
C ASN A 33 -2.86 -16.18 -6.95
N TYR A 34 -3.67 -15.12 -6.87
CA TYR A 34 -5.12 -15.22 -6.63
C TYR A 34 -5.81 -16.11 -7.68
N ASP A 35 -5.49 -15.95 -8.97
CA ASP A 35 -6.08 -16.77 -10.04
C ASP A 35 -5.74 -18.27 -9.91
N SER A 36 -4.67 -18.59 -9.18
CA SER A 36 -4.21 -19.97 -8.91
C SER A 36 -4.60 -20.49 -7.51
N CYS A 37 -5.26 -19.67 -6.69
CA CYS A 37 -5.60 -20.04 -5.31
C CYS A 37 -6.78 -21.01 -5.26
N GLU A 38 -6.86 -21.75 -4.14
CA GLU A 38 -7.93 -22.69 -3.84
C GLU A 38 -9.32 -22.05 -4.02
N GLU A 39 -10.16 -22.69 -4.83
CA GLU A 39 -11.56 -22.31 -4.97
C GLU A 39 -12.24 -22.32 -3.59
N ASN A 40 -12.99 -21.26 -3.28
CA ASN A 40 -13.76 -21.06 -2.04
C ASN A 40 -12.98 -20.56 -0.80
N LYS A 41 -11.71 -20.15 -0.93
CA LYS A 41 -10.99 -19.46 0.15
C LYS A 41 -10.90 -17.95 -0.11
N PRO A 42 -11.26 -17.07 0.83
CA PRO A 42 -11.05 -15.63 0.65
C PRO A 42 -9.55 -15.30 0.62
N PHE A 43 -9.17 -14.29 -0.14
CA PHE A 43 -7.77 -13.92 -0.38
C PHE A 43 -7.48 -12.51 0.13
N ALA A 44 -6.41 -12.36 0.92
CA ALA A 44 -5.95 -11.09 1.45
C ALA A 44 -4.53 -10.78 0.96
N ILE A 45 -4.35 -9.58 0.42
CA ILE A 45 -3.04 -9.00 0.15
C ILE A 45 -2.74 -7.99 1.25
N ILE A 46 -1.72 -8.26 2.06
CA ILE A 46 -1.19 -7.32 3.04
C ILE A 46 -0.07 -6.53 2.36
N ALA A 47 -0.42 -5.33 1.87
CA ALA A 47 0.50 -4.44 1.19
C ALA A 47 1.19 -3.49 2.18
N ARG A 48 2.51 -3.63 2.34
CA ARG A 48 3.32 -2.70 3.13
C ARG A 48 3.49 -1.41 2.34
N THR A 49 2.97 -0.30 2.87
CA THR A 49 2.99 0.99 2.19
C THR A 49 3.60 2.09 3.05
N ILE A 50 3.92 3.20 2.40
CA ILE A 50 4.35 4.46 3.00
C ILE A 50 3.20 5.42 2.72
N LYS A 51 2.56 5.91 3.78
CA LYS A 51 1.46 6.85 3.64
C LYS A 51 1.98 8.16 3.04
N GLY A 52 1.41 8.61 1.92
CA GLY A 52 1.88 9.82 1.23
C GLY A 52 3.14 9.62 0.37
N LYS A 53 3.46 8.37 -0.01
CA LYS A 53 4.61 8.02 -0.86
C LYS A 53 4.75 8.96 -2.06
N GLY A 54 5.97 9.43 -2.30
CA GLY A 54 6.31 10.29 -3.44
C GLY A 54 6.11 11.78 -3.21
N ILE A 55 5.55 12.19 -2.07
CA ILE A 55 5.46 13.60 -1.67
C ILE A 55 6.23 13.78 -0.36
N SER A 56 7.37 14.46 -0.46
CA SER A 56 8.39 14.56 0.60
C SER A 56 7.85 14.96 1.98
N PHE A 57 6.92 15.93 2.04
CA PHE A 57 6.35 16.40 3.30
C PHE A 57 5.12 15.59 3.78
N MET A 58 4.62 14.66 2.97
CA MET A 58 3.48 13.80 3.31
C MET A 58 3.90 12.40 3.77
N GLU A 59 5.09 11.93 3.39
CA GLU A 59 5.55 10.59 3.75
C GLU A 59 5.52 10.36 5.27
N ASN A 60 4.79 9.33 5.71
CA ASN A 60 4.60 8.92 7.11
C ASN A 60 4.08 10.03 8.04
N SER A 61 3.44 11.06 7.51
CA SER A 61 2.94 12.20 8.27
C SER A 61 1.45 12.05 8.62
N LEU A 62 1.14 12.07 9.92
CA LEU A 62 -0.24 11.95 10.42
C LEU A 62 -1.14 13.11 9.97
N ASN A 63 -0.58 14.31 9.85
CA ASN A 63 -1.29 15.54 9.47
C ASN A 63 -1.95 15.44 8.09
N TRP A 64 -1.42 14.57 7.22
CA TRP A 64 -1.91 14.39 5.86
C TRP A 64 -2.90 13.23 5.71
N HIS A 65 -3.47 12.72 6.82
CA HIS A 65 -4.59 11.79 6.72
C HIS A 65 -5.84 12.43 6.10
N HIS A 66 -6.13 13.66 6.51
CA HIS A 66 -7.27 14.46 6.03
C HIS A 66 -6.83 15.82 5.46
N GLY A 67 -5.51 16.09 5.46
CA GLY A 67 -4.94 17.33 4.96
C GLY A 67 -5.03 17.41 3.43
N VAL A 68 -5.38 18.59 2.92
CA VAL A 68 -5.41 18.88 1.49
C VAL A 68 -4.36 19.96 1.20
N PRO A 69 -3.34 19.70 0.37
CA PRO A 69 -2.31 20.70 0.09
C PRO A 69 -2.92 21.86 -0.69
N LYS A 70 -2.55 23.09 -0.33
CA LYS A 70 -3.03 24.33 -0.96
C LYS A 70 -1.89 25.30 -1.15
N GLY A 71 -2.06 26.23 -2.09
CA GLY A 71 -1.07 27.27 -2.39
C GLY A 71 0.28 26.64 -2.75
N GLU A 72 1.35 27.09 -2.09
CA GLU A 72 2.72 26.64 -2.34
C GLU A 72 2.92 25.14 -2.11
N LEU A 73 2.26 24.55 -1.10
CA LEU A 73 2.37 23.11 -0.82
C LEU A 73 1.83 22.24 -1.96
N LEU A 74 0.85 22.74 -2.73
CA LEU A 74 0.38 22.03 -3.92
C LEU A 74 1.47 21.99 -5.01
N ASN A 75 2.23 23.06 -5.17
CA ASN A 75 3.32 23.12 -6.13
C ASN A 75 4.46 22.19 -5.71
N VAL A 76 4.84 22.19 -4.43
CA VAL A 76 5.85 21.28 -3.88
C VAL A 76 5.43 19.81 -4.03
N ALA A 77 4.14 19.51 -3.84
CA ALA A 77 3.63 18.15 -4.05
C ALA A 77 3.77 17.71 -5.51
N LYS A 78 3.41 18.57 -6.46
CA LYS A 78 3.58 18.29 -7.90
C LYS A 78 5.05 18.07 -8.27
N GLU A 79 5.95 18.92 -7.77
CA GLU A 79 7.38 18.80 -8.01
C GLU A 79 7.95 17.50 -7.42
N SER A 80 7.55 17.15 -6.18
CA SER A 80 7.98 15.90 -5.54
C SER A 80 7.60 14.67 -6.37
N LEU A 81 6.39 14.65 -6.94
CA LEU A 81 5.92 13.58 -7.82
C LEU A 81 6.70 13.54 -9.14
N MET A 82 6.94 14.68 -9.78
CA MET A 82 7.72 14.74 -11.02
C MET A 82 9.15 14.21 -10.82
N ASN A 83 9.77 14.51 -9.68
CA ASN A 83 11.12 14.03 -9.36
C ASN A 83 11.15 12.53 -9.01
N HIS A 84 10.03 11.93 -8.60
CA HIS A 84 9.93 10.50 -8.30
C HIS A 84 9.76 9.61 -9.54
N VAL A 85 9.42 10.19 -10.69
CA VAL A 85 9.18 9.48 -11.96
C VAL A 85 10.44 9.43 -12.85
N ASN A 86 11.48 10.21 -12.51
CA ASN A 86 12.78 10.21 -13.21
C ASN A 86 13.82 9.39 -12.44
#